data_AF-A0A7Y2I7U8-F1
#
_entry.id   AF-A0A7Y2I7U8-F1
#
_cell.length_a   1.000
_cell.length_b   1.000
_cell.length_c   1.000
_cell.angle_alpha   90.00
_cell.angle_beta   90.00
_cell.angle_gamma   90.00
#
_symmetry.space_group_name_H-M   'P 1'
#
loop_
_entity.id
_entity.type
_entity.pdbx_description
1 polymer ?
#
loop_
_entity_poly.entity_id
_entity_poly.type
_entity_poly.pdbx_seq_one_letter_code
_entity_poly.pdbx_strand_id
1 'polypeptide(L)'
;MAIFDPTSIFRLYASRRVNKLNKLDPVAAQEKLLLGMVRKCSATKFGRAHNFSSIKTVRDYQRAVGLRTYEDFWLEFWKDSFPLREHCSWPG
;
A
#
# COMPACT_ATOMS: atom_id res chain seq x y z
N MET A 1 -43.26 -7.82 -11.26
CA MET A 1 -42.40 -7.53 -10.08
C MET A 1 -41.53 -6.32 -10.43
N ALA A 2 -41.71 -5.19 -9.76
CA ALA A 2 -40.82 -4.04 -9.97
C ALA A 2 -39.43 -4.38 -9.40
N ILE A 3 -38.41 -4.26 -10.25
CA ILE A 3 -37.01 -4.48 -9.88
C ILE A 3 -36.60 -3.31 -8.98
N PHE A 4 -36.12 -3.61 -7.78
CA PHE A 4 -35.53 -2.61 -6.89
C PHE A 4 -34.31 -1.97 -7.57
N ASP A 5 -34.34 -0.65 -7.79
CA ASP A 5 -33.23 0.11 -8.35
C ASP A 5 -32.48 0.89 -7.24
N PRO A 6 -31.41 0.32 -6.66
CA PRO A 6 -30.60 0.99 -5.63
C PRO A 6 -29.72 2.12 -6.18
N THR A 7 -29.76 2.42 -7.48
CA THR A 7 -28.83 3.36 -8.13
C THR A 7 -28.79 4.72 -7.42
N SER A 8 -29.93 5.24 -6.95
CA SER A 8 -29.96 6.50 -6.20
C SER A 8 -29.19 6.44 -4.87
N ILE A 9 -29.23 5.31 -4.16
CA ILE A 9 -28.46 5.09 -2.93
C ILE A 9 -26.96 5.04 -3.24
N PHE A 10 -26.58 4.34 -4.31
CA PHE A 10 -25.19 4.26 -4.73
C PHE A 10 -24.65 5.61 -5.21
N ARG A 11 -25.43 6.40 -5.95
CA ARG A 11 -25.06 7.77 -6.34
C ARG A 11 -24.85 8.64 -5.12
N LEU A 12 -25.74 8.57 -4.13
CA LEU A 12 -25.61 9.34 -2.89
C LEU A 12 -24.34 8.97 -2.11
N TYR A 13 -24.06 7.67 -1.98
CA TYR A 13 -22.81 7.19 -1.38
C TYR A 13 -21.58 7.68 -2.16
N ALA A 14 -21.59 7.53 -3.48
CA ALA A 14 -20.48 7.95 -4.35
C ALA A 14 -20.23 9.46 -4.24
N SER A 15 -21.27 10.31 -4.30
CA SER A 15 -21.14 11.75 -4.12
C SER A 15 -20.58 12.10 -2.75
N ARG A 16 -21.04 11.45 -1.67
CA ARG A 16 -20.49 11.66 -0.33
C ARG A 16 -19.03 11.24 -0.23
N ARG A 17 -18.66 10.10 -0.85
CA ARG A 17 -17.28 9.59 -0.87
C ARG A 17 -16.35 10.53 -1.64
N VAL A 18 -16.77 11.02 -2.81
CA VAL A 18 -16.01 12.00 -3.62
C VAL A 18 -15.84 13.30 -2.87
N ASN A 19 -16.90 13.84 -2.28
CA ASN A 19 -16.82 15.07 -1.47
C ASN A 19 -15.87 14.91 -0.27
N LYS A 20 -15.81 13.71 0.33
CA LYS A 20 -14.83 13.41 1.39
C LYS A 20 -13.40 13.38 0.84
N LEU A 21 -13.17 12.79 -0.35
CA LEU A 21 -11.84 12.76 -0.98
C LEU A 21 -11.34 14.14 -1.36
N ASN A 22 -12.20 14.95 -1.97
CA ASN A 22 -11.84 16.30 -2.45
C ASN A 22 -11.44 17.24 -1.30
N LYS A 23 -11.82 16.90 -0.06
CA LYS A 23 -11.45 17.64 1.15
C LYS A 23 -10.18 17.13 1.83
N LEU A 24 -9.59 16.02 1.37
CA LEU A 24 -8.34 15.52 1.92
C LEU A 24 -7.17 16.36 1.42
N ASP A 25 -6.20 16.59 2.29
CA ASP A 25 -4.86 16.96 1.86
C ASP A 25 -4.21 15.72 1.22
N PRO A 26 -3.91 15.74 -0.09
CA PRO A 26 -3.33 14.59 -0.78
C PRO A 26 -1.93 14.23 -0.26
N VAL A 27 -1.12 15.22 0.13
CA VAL A 27 0.25 14.99 0.62
C VAL A 27 0.20 14.27 1.97
N ALA A 28 -0.55 14.82 2.93
CA ALA A 28 -0.70 14.21 4.24
C ALA A 28 -1.37 12.82 4.16
N ALA A 29 -2.33 12.65 3.25
CA ALA A 29 -2.98 11.35 3.03
C ALA A 29 -2.01 10.29 2.48
N GLN A 30 -1.19 10.64 1.50
CA GLN A 30 -0.19 9.73 0.93
C GLN A 30 0.91 9.39 1.92
N GLU A 31 1.42 10.37 2.68
CA GLU A 31 2.41 10.12 3.73
C GLU A 31 1.87 9.14 4.79
N LYS A 32 0.66 9.38 5.28
CA LYS A 32 0.02 8.49 6.26
C LYS A 32 -0.15 7.07 5.72
N LEU A 33 -0.56 6.95 4.45
CA LEU A 33 -0.71 5.66 3.78
C LEU A 33 0.64 4.93 3.67
N LEU A 34 1.66 5.60 3.16
CA LEU A 34 3.01 5.05 3.00
C LEU A 34 3.56 4.56 4.35
N LEU A 35 3.57 5.42 5.37
CA LEU A 35 4.09 5.05 6.69
C LEU A 35 3.26 3.95 7.36
N GLY A 36 1.97 3.85 7.05
CA GLY A 36 1.13 2.73 7.46
C GLY A 36 1.56 1.41 6.84
N MET A 37 1.83 1.39 5.53
CA MET A 37 2.32 0.20 4.82
C MET A 37 3.72 -0.19 5.29
N VAL A 38 4.64 0.76 5.45
CA VAL A 38 6.00 0.52 5.95
C VAL A 38 5.98 -0.16 7.31
N ARG A 39 5.18 0.36 8.25
CA ARG A 39 5.02 -0.25 9.58
C ARG A 39 4.42 -1.65 9.50
N LYS A 40 3.38 -1.83 8.68
CA LYS A 40 2.74 -3.14 8.49
C LYS A 40 3.73 -4.17 7.93
N CYS A 41 4.58 -3.76 7.00
CA CYS A 41 5.53 -4.63 6.32
C CYS A 41 6.90 -4.73 7.00
N SER A 42 7.11 -4.16 8.19
CA SER A 42 8.46 -4.08 8.78
C SER A 42 9.10 -5.44 9.05
N ALA A 43 8.28 -6.48 9.26
CA ALA A 43 8.71 -7.84 9.53
C ALA A 43 8.79 -8.74 8.27
N THR A 44 8.57 -8.21 7.07
CA THR A 44 8.73 -8.99 5.83
C THR A 44 10.21 -9.10 5.45
N LYS A 45 10.57 -10.01 4.54
CA LYS A 45 11.93 -10.10 3.98
C LYS A 45 12.36 -8.74 3.39
N PHE A 46 11.47 -8.12 2.62
CA PHE A 46 11.66 -6.80 2.04
C PHE A 46 11.81 -5.71 3.12
N GLY A 47 10.92 -5.70 4.12
CA GLY A 47 10.96 -4.72 5.19
C GLY A 47 12.26 -4.76 6.01
N ARG A 48 12.77 -5.97 6.29
CA ARG A 48 14.08 -6.14 6.94
C ARG A 48 15.23 -5.68 6.07
N ALA A 49 15.23 -6.05 4.78
CA ALA A 49 16.28 -5.66 3.84
C ALA A 49 16.42 -4.14 3.68
N HIS A 50 15.32 -3.40 3.85
CA HIS A 50 15.27 -1.95 3.74
C HIS A 50 15.15 -1.21 5.09
N ASN A 51 15.37 -1.91 6.21
CA ASN A 51 15.31 -1.36 7.57
C ASN A 51 14.03 -0.55 7.87
N PHE A 52 12.86 -1.10 7.50
CA PHE A 52 11.56 -0.42 7.65
C PHE A 52 11.24 0.01 9.09
N SER A 53 11.81 -0.65 10.10
CA SER A 53 11.66 -0.27 11.51
C SER A 53 12.25 1.11 11.83
N SER A 54 13.20 1.62 11.04
CA SER A 54 13.79 2.95 11.26
C SER A 54 13.16 4.07 10.43
N ILE A 55 12.28 3.75 9.47
CA ILE A 55 11.70 4.74 8.54
C ILE A 55 10.59 5.52 9.25
N LYS A 56 10.76 6.85 9.34
CA LYS A 56 9.81 7.76 9.99
C LYS A 56 9.19 8.77 9.04
N THR A 57 9.84 9.02 7.91
CA THR A 57 9.43 10.03 6.92
C THR A 57 9.43 9.46 5.50
N VAL A 58 8.75 10.16 4.59
CA VAL A 58 8.81 9.86 3.14
C VAL A 58 10.26 9.87 2.63
N ARG A 59 11.08 10.82 3.11
CA ARG A 59 12.49 10.94 2.71
C ARG A 59 13.34 9.76 3.17
N ASP A 60 13.07 9.22 4.36
CA ASP A 60 13.75 8.01 4.84
C ASP A 60 13.42 6.83 3.93
N TYR A 61 12.15 6.68 3.54
CA TYR A 61 11.72 5.65 2.61
C TYR A 61 12.39 5.77 1.25
N GLN A 62 12.39 6.96 0.65
CA GLN A 62 13.02 7.20 -0.66
C GLN A 62 14.53 6.93 -0.64
N ARG A 63 15.20 7.14 0.49
CA ARG A 63 16.63 6.82 0.65
C ARG A 63 16.86 5.32 0.80
N ALA A 64 15.99 4.63 1.51
CA ALA A 64 16.12 3.19 1.78
C ALA A 64 15.67 2.32 0.61
N VAL A 65 14.62 2.72 -0.12
CA VAL A 65 13.96 1.96 -1.17
C VAL A 65 14.15 2.67 -2.51
N GLY A 66 15.18 2.26 -3.25
CA GLY A 66 15.40 2.70 -4.63
C GLY A 66 14.31 2.22 -5.59
N LEU A 67 14.21 2.87 -6.75
CA LEU A 67 13.37 2.39 -7.86
C LEU A 67 13.90 1.04 -8.37
N ARG A 68 12.97 0.14 -8.70
CA ARG A 68 13.27 -1.25 -9.05
C ARG A 68 12.35 -1.74 -10.17
N THR A 69 12.86 -2.70 -10.92
CA THR A 69 12.13 -3.46 -11.94
C THR A 69 11.42 -4.66 -11.33
N TYR A 70 10.56 -5.31 -12.10
CA TYR A 70 9.93 -6.56 -11.68
C TYR A 70 10.98 -7.67 -11.45
N GLU A 71 11.98 -7.74 -12.32
CA GLU A 71 13.04 -8.74 -12.31
C GLU A 71 13.89 -8.65 -11.03
N ASP A 72 14.16 -7.43 -10.55
CA ASP A 72 14.85 -7.21 -9.27
C ASP A 72 14.07 -7.86 -8.10
N PHE A 73 12.75 -7.66 -8.06
CA PHE A 73 11.90 -8.28 -7.03
C PHE A 73 11.85 -9.80 -7.17
N TRP A 74 11.73 -10.29 -8.40
CA TRP A 74 11.68 -11.72 -8.66
C TRP A 74 12.94 -12.41 -8.13
N LEU A 75 14.11 -11.90 -8.53
CA LEU A 75 15.40 -12.50 -8.19
C LEU A 75 15.74 -12.40 -6.70
N GLU A 76 15.48 -11.25 -6.07
CA GLU A 76 15.92 -11.00 -4.69
C GLU A 76 14.93 -11.49 -3.64
N PHE A 77 13.62 -11.41 -3.92
CA PHE A 77 12.59 -11.54 -2.88
C PHE A 77 11.60 -12.67 -3.10
N TRP A 78 11.29 -13.07 -4.34
CA TRP A 78 10.18 -13.99 -4.61
C TRP A 78 10.58 -15.38 -5.08
N LYS A 79 11.66 -15.50 -5.87
CA LYS A 79 12.06 -16.75 -6.54
C LYS A 79 12.22 -17.92 -5.58
N ASP A 80 12.94 -17.73 -4.47
CA ASP A 80 13.28 -18.81 -3.54
C ASP A 80 12.08 -19.34 -2.75
N SER A 81 11.08 -18.49 -2.53
CA SER A 81 9.84 -18.81 -1.83
C SER A 81 8.72 -19.28 -2.76
N PHE A 82 8.96 -19.40 -4.07
CA PHE A 82 7.92 -19.83 -5.00
C PHE A 82 7.56 -21.31 -4.79
N PRO A 83 6.26 -21.70 -4.76
CA PRO A 83 5.07 -20.88 -5.03
C PRO A 83 4.47 -20.15 -3.81
N LEU A 84 4.86 -20.52 -2.59
CA LEU A 84 4.32 -19.98 -1.33
C LEU A 84 5.10 -18.72 -0.90
N ARG A 85 4.76 -17.57 -1.49
CA ARG A 85 5.38 -16.25 -1.23
C ARG A 85 4.91 -15.59 0.06
N GLU A 86 4.97 -16.31 1.17
CA GLU A 86 4.57 -15.75 2.47
C GLU A 86 5.65 -14.83 3.04
N HIS A 87 5.23 -13.69 3.58
CA HIS A 87 6.09 -12.73 4.29
C HIS A 87 7.26 -12.14 3.47
N CYS A 88 7.22 -12.19 2.14
CA CYS A 88 8.28 -11.68 1.27
C CYS A 88 8.25 -10.15 1.18
N SER A 89 7.22 -9.58 0.54
CA SER A 89 7.02 -8.13 0.37
C SER A 89 5.80 -7.60 1.12
N TRP A 90 4.87 -8.49 1.49
CA TRP A 90 3.66 -8.19 2.26
C TRP A 90 3.48 -9.24 3.36
N PRO A 91 2.89 -8.91 4.53
CA PRO A 91 2.60 -9.89 5.56
C PRO A 91 1.43 -10.80 5.20
N GLY A 92 1.57 -12.10 5.51
CA GLY A 92 0.70 -13.17 5.02
C GLY A 92 1.20 -13.70 3.70
#